data_AF-A0A2G6HUP8-F1
#
_entry.id   AF-A0A2G6HUP8-F1
#
_cell.length_a   1.000
_cell.length_b   1.000
_cell.length_c   1.000
_cell.angle_alpha   90.00
_cell.angle_beta   90.00
_cell.angle_gamma   90.00
#
_symmetry.space_group_name_H-M   'P 1'
#
loop_
_entity.id
_entity.type
_entity.pdbx_description
1 polymer ?
#
loop_
_entity_poly.entity_id
_entity_poly.type
_entity_poly.pdbx_seq_one_letter_code
_entity_poly.pdbx_strand_id
1 'polypeptide(L)' 'MDGKTKFVLVFSVIWMVLAAGLFAAVLMKQLDKETFKIVFAVGFVVFSIITSILTWSRKT' A
#
# COMPACT_ATOMS: atom_id res chain seq x y z
N MET A 1 22.34 4.82 0.42
CA MET A 1 20.96 4.43 0.83
C MET A 1 20.92 2.92 0.86
N ASP A 2 20.79 2.33 2.05
CA ASP A 2 20.66 0.88 2.23
C ASP A 2 19.56 0.28 1.37
N GLY A 3 19.75 -0.95 0.87
CA GLY A 3 18.77 -1.65 0.03
C GLY A 3 17.37 -1.72 0.67
N LYS A 4 17.30 -1.77 2.01
CA LYS A 4 16.06 -1.75 2.79
C LYS A 4 15.28 -0.43 2.63
N THR A 5 15.97 0.71 2.66
CA THR A 5 15.33 2.03 2.52
C THR A 5 14.81 2.25 1.10
N LYS A 6 15.55 1.78 0.08
CA LYS A 6 15.07 1.81 -1.31
C LYS A 6 13.82 0.96 -1.51
N PHE A 7 13.77 -0.24 -0.93
CA PHE A 7 12.60 -1.12 -1.03
C PHE A 7 11.35 -0.50 -0.41
N VAL A 8 11.47 0.08 0.80
CA VAL A 8 10.35 0.80 1.44
C VAL A 8 9.88 1.95 0.58
N LEU A 9 10.80 2.76 0.02
CA LEU A 9 10.46 3.86 -0.87
C LEU A 9 9.71 3.40 -2.11
N VAL A 10 10.21 2.36 -2.80
CA VAL A 10 9.55 1.81 -3.99
C VAL A 10 8.16 1.28 -3.65
N PHE A 11 8.03 0.54 -2.54
CA PHE A 11 6.75 0.00 -2.10
C PHE A 11 5.75 1.10 -1.72
N SER A 12 6.20 2.16 -1.05
CA SER A 12 5.39 3.34 -0.75
C SER A 12 4.88 4.03 -2.03
N VAL A 13 5.73 4.17 -3.06
CA VAL A 13 5.34 4.75 -4.34
C VAL A 13 4.30 3.88 -5.04
N ILE A 14 4.50 2.55 -5.06
CA ILE A 14 3.53 1.60 -5.65
C ILE A 14 2.18 1.73 -4.94
N TRP A 15 2.16 1.79 -3.61
CA TRP A 15 0.94 1.95 -2.83
C TRP A 15 0.21 3.27 -3.15
N MET A 16 0.97 4.36 -3.33
CA MET A 16 0.44 5.67 -3.69
C MET A 16 -0.25 5.65 -5.06
N VAL A 17 0.35 4.99 -6.06
CA VAL A 17 -0.22 4.82 -7.40
C VAL A 17 -1.50 3.97 -7.34
N LEU A 18 -1.48 2.89 -6.55
CA LEU A 18 -2.62 2.00 -6.39
C LEU A 18 -3.81 2.71 -5.73
N ALA A 19 -3.54 3.51 -4.69
CA ALA A 19 -4.54 4.34 -4.03
C ALA A 19 -5.15 5.39 -4.99
N ALA A 20 -4.31 6.05 -5.80
CA ALA A 20 -4.77 7.00 -6.81
C ALA A 20 -5.64 6.33 -7.89
N GLY A 21 -5.25 5.15 -8.37
CA GLY A 21 -6.02 4.37 -9.35
C GLY A 21 -7.37 3.91 -8.80
N LEU A 22 -7.39 3.40 -7.56
CA LEU A 22 -8.63 3.03 -6.87
C LEU A 22 -9.55 4.24 -6.66
N PHE A 23 -8.99 5.39 -6.31
CA PHE A 23 -9.75 6.62 -6.13
C PHE A 23 -10.36 7.11 -7.46
N ALA A 24 -9.60 7.06 -8.55
CA ALA A 24 -10.09 7.39 -9.89
C ALA A 24 -11.21 6.41 -10.34
N ALA A 25 -11.06 5.12 -10.06
CA ALA A 25 -12.07 4.11 -10.39
C ALA A 25 -13.40 4.35 -9.65
N VAL A 26 -13.35 4.76 -8.38
CA VAL A 26 -14.53 5.20 -7.62
C VAL A 26 -15.15 6.45 -8.24
N LEU A 27 -14.33 7.42 -8.64
CA LEU A 27 -14.80 8.66 -9.26
C LEU A 27 -15.54 8.39 -10.60
N MET A 28 -15.03 7.45 -11.38
CA MET A 28 -15.64 6.99 -12.63
C MET A 28 -16.86 6.07 -12.43
N LYS A 29 -17.30 5.84 -11.18
CA LYS A 29 -18.36 4.89 -10.80
C LYS A 29 -18.15 3.46 -11.32
N GLN A 30 -16.91 3.09 -11.64
CA GLN A 30 -16.53 1.74 -12.05
C GLN A 30 -16.47 0.78 -10.84
N LEU A 31 -16.41 1.34 -9.63
CA LEU A 31 -16.13 0.59 -8.41
C LEU A 31 -17.04 1.06 -7.27
N ASP A 32 -17.72 0.10 -6.64
CA ASP A 32 -18.57 0.36 -5.49
C ASP A 32 -17.76 0.86 -4.29
N LYS A 33 -18.35 1.79 -3.53
CA LYS A 33 -17.69 2.40 -2.37
C LYS A 33 -17.33 1.37 -1.30
N GLU A 34 -18.12 0.30 -1.17
CA GLU A 34 -17.81 -0.81 -0.27
C GLU A 34 -16.59 -1.61 -0.74
N THR A 35 -16.54 -1.98 -2.02
CA THR A 35 -15.39 -2.69 -2.60
C THR A 35 -14.11 -1.86 -2.49
N PHE A 36 -14.18 -0.54 -2.72
CA PHE A 36 -13.05 0.36 -2.49
C PHE A 36 -12.55 0.31 -1.05
N LYS A 37 -13.46 0.42 -0.06
CA LYS A 37 -13.09 0.36 1.36
C LYS A 37 -12.44 -0.97 1.73
N ILE A 38 -12.97 -2.08 1.22
CA ILE A 38 -12.42 -3.41 1.47
C ILE A 38 -11.03 -3.54 0.87
N VAL A 39 -10.85 -3.21 -0.42
CA VAL A 39 -9.56 -3.30 -1.11
C VAL A 39 -8.52 -2.39 -0.44
N PHE A 40 -8.91 -1.16 -0.11
CA PHE A 40 -8.03 -0.21 0.58
C PHE A 40 -7.64 -0.71 1.97
N ALA A 41 -8.59 -1.23 2.76
CA ALA A 41 -8.32 -1.77 4.09
C ALA A 41 -7.39 -3.00 4.02
N VAL A 42 -7.66 -3.94 3.13
CA VAL A 42 -6.84 -5.14 2.94
C VAL A 42 -5.41 -4.75 2.55
N GLY A 43 -5.25 -3.88 1.55
CA GLY A 43 -3.92 -3.48 1.13
C GLY A 43 -3.17 -2.65 2.18
N PHE A 44 -3.87 -1.85 3.01
CA PHE A 44 -3.26 -1.14 4.14
C PHE A 44 -2.75 -2.10 5.22
N VAL A 45 -3.49 -3.16 5.53
CA VAL A 45 -3.06 -4.21 6.47
C VAL A 45 -1.81 -4.92 5.93
N VAL A 46 -1.81 -5.30 4.65
CA VAL A 46 -0.64 -5.93 4.01
C VAL A 46 0.58 -4.99 4.05
N PHE A 47 0.40 -3.70 3.77
CA PHE A 47 1.46 -2.70 3.85
C PHE A 47 2.06 -2.61 5.26
N SER A 48 1.19 -2.60 6.29
CA SER A 48 1.60 -2.53 7.69
C SER A 48 2.37 -3.77 8.16
N ILE A 49 2.00 -4.95 7.65
CA ILE A 49 2.72 -6.21 7.93
C ILE A 49 4.10 -6.19 7.28
N ILE A 50 4.19 -5.83 6.00
CA ILE A 50 5.47 -5.80 5.26
C ILE A 50 6.44 -4.81 5.89
N THR A 51 5.98 -3.61 6.23
CA THR A 51 6.79 -2.59 6.90
C THR A 51 7.22 -3.03 8.29
N SER A 52 6.36 -3.73 9.04
CA SER A 52 6.71 -4.32 10.34
C SER A 52 7.78 -5.39 10.21
N ILE A 53 7.66 -6.33 9.27
CA ILE A 53 8.67 -7.39 9.02
C ILE A 53 10.02 -6.78 8.65
N LEU A 54 10.03 -5.80 7.73
CA LEU A 54 11.25 -5.10 7.33
C LEU A 54 11.90 -4.34 8.49
N THR A 55 11.08 -3.76 9.38
CA THR A 55 11.56 -3.06 10.59
C THR A 55 12.11 -4.06 11.61
N TRP A 56 11.48 -5.22 11.76
CA TRP A 56 11.92 -6.28 12.67
C TRP A 56 13.26 -6.88 12.23
N SER A 57 13.43 -7.12 10.93
CA SER A 57 14.72 -7.53 10.31
C SER A 57 15.83 -6.48 10.43
N ARG A 58 15.54 -5.28 10.95
CA ARG A 58 16.56 -4.25 11.28
C ARG A 58 17.05 -4.35 12.72
N LYS A 59 16.33 -5.06 13.60
CA LYS A 59 16.59 -5.13 15.04
C LYS A 59 17.37 -6.39 15.44
N THR A 60 17.26 -7.47 14.66
CA THR A 60 18.13 -8.67 14.71
C THR A 60 19.35 -8.49 13.82
#